data_AF-A0A2H3IZJ0-F1
#
_entry.id   AF-A0A2H3IZJ0-F1
#
_cell.length_a   1.000
_cell.length_b   1.000
_cell.length_c   1.000
_cell.angle_alpha   90.00
_cell.angle_beta   90.00
_cell.angle_gamma   90.00
#
_symmetry.space_group_name_H-M   'P 1'
#
loop_
_entity.id
_entity.type
_entity.pdbx_description
1 polymer ?
#
loop_
_entity_poly.entity_id
_entity_poly.type
_entity_poly.pdbx_seq_one_letter_code
_entity_poly.pdbx_strand_id
1 'polypeptide(L)' 'TQDLDNGGIADRPGDLPDVFHTLFGVAGLSLLGYPGLDDLDPVYCMPARLIESKGLRKGWEALPRRIEDN' A
#
# COMPACT_ATOMS: atom_id res chain seq x y z
N THR A 1 8.59 -6.26 -9.28
CA THR A 1 7.67 -7.40 -9.02
C THR A 1 7.94 -7.99 -7.65
N GLN A 2 7.00 -8.73 -7.06
CA GLN A 2 7.22 -9.41 -5.78
C GLN A 2 8.26 -10.54 -5.91
N ASP A 3 9.20 -10.62 -4.97
CA ASP A 3 10.05 -11.80 -4.77
C ASP A 3 9.28 -12.79 -3.86
N LEU A 4 9.00 -13.99 -4.38
CA LEU A 4 8.21 -15.00 -3.68
C LEU A 4 9.03 -15.84 -2.70
N ASP A 5 10.35 -15.87 -2.85
CA ASP A 5 11.25 -16.67 -2.02
C ASP A 5 11.70 -15.86 -0.79
N ASN A 6 12.01 -14.58 -0.97
CA ASN A 6 12.57 -13.72 0.09
C ASN A 6 11.61 -12.59 0.52
N GLY A 7 10.53 -12.36 -0.22
CA GLY A 7 9.62 -11.24 0.01
C GLY A 7 10.13 -9.91 -0.52
N GLY A 8 9.30 -8.87 -0.38
CA GLY A 8 9.57 -7.54 -0.93
C GLY A 8 9.17 -7.38 -2.39
N ILE A 9 9.22 -6.14 -2.88
CA ILE A 9 8.84 -5.77 -4.25
C ILE A 9 9.98 -4.95 -4.86
N ALA A 10 10.41 -5.34 -6.06
CA ALA A 10 11.33 -4.57 -6.90
C ALA A 10 10.58 -3.64 -7.86
N ASP A 11 11.27 -2.67 -8.45
CA ASP A 11 10.73 -1.75 -9.46
C ASP A 11 10.28 -2.49 -10.73
N ARG A 12 11.02 -3.51 -11.18
CA ARG A 12 10.70 -4.34 -12.35
C ARG A 12 10.78 -5.84 -12.06
N PRO A 13 10.27 -6.72 -12.94
CA PRO A 13 10.48 -8.15 -12.84
C PRO A 13 11.97 -8.51 -13.02
N GLY A 14 12.49 -9.38 -12.15
CA GLY A 14 13.87 -9.88 -12.21
C GLY A 14 14.91 -9.01 -11.49
N ASP A 15 14.54 -7.78 -11.09
CA ASP A 15 15.36 -6.92 -10.25
C ASP A 15 15.23 -7.31 -8.77
N LEU A 16 16.23 -6.94 -7.97
CA LEU A 16 16.23 -7.21 -6.53
C LEU A 16 15.26 -6.28 -5.79
N PRO A 17 14.47 -6.80 -4.83
CA PRO A 17 13.56 -5.97 -4.04
C PRO A 17 14.33 -5.06 -3.09
N ASP A 18 13.74 -3.91 -2.79
CA ASP A 18 14.25 -2.98 -1.79
C ASP A 18 13.12 -2.38 -0.95
N VAL A 19 13.48 -1.70 0.14
CA VAL A 19 12.51 -1.13 1.08
C VAL A 19 11.63 -0.03 0.46
N PHE A 20 12.16 0.70 -0.53
CA PHE A 20 11.46 1.80 -1.17
C PHE A 20 10.36 1.26 -2.10
N HIS A 21 10.70 0.35 -3.00
CA HIS A 21 9.74 -0.26 -3.91
C HIS A 21 8.78 -1.21 -3.19
N THR A 22 9.20 -1.82 -2.09
CA THR A 22 8.29 -2.55 -1.20
C THR A 22 7.25 -1.63 -0.59
N LEU A 23 7.66 -0.49 -0.01
CA LEU A 23 6.73 0.48 0.56
C LEU A 23 5.73 0.98 -0.49
N PHE A 24 6.21 1.44 -1.65
CA PHE A 24 5.34 2.00 -2.68
C PHE A 24 4.49 0.96 -3.41
N GLY A 25 5.00 -0.27 -3.55
CA GLY A 25 4.22 -1.39 -4.06
C GLY A 25 3.03 -1.71 -3.15
N VAL A 26 3.26 -1.84 -1.84
CA VAL A 26 2.18 -2.10 -0.86
C VAL A 26 1.24 -0.90 -0.74
N ALA A 27 1.76 0.33 -0.71
CA ALA A 27 0.94 1.55 -0.70
C ALA A 27 0.04 1.64 -1.93
N GLY A 28 0.58 1.35 -3.12
CA GLY A 28 -0.19 1.31 -4.36
C GLY A 28 -1.29 0.24 -4.34
N LEU A 29 -0.99 -0.95 -3.82
CA LEU A 29 -1.99 -2.01 -3.64
C LEU A 29 -3.10 -1.57 -2.67
N SER A 30 -2.75 -0.92 -1.56
CA SER A 30 -3.74 -0.36 -0.62
C SER A 30 -4.63 0.69 -1.31
N LEU A 31 -4.07 1.63 -2.08
CA LEU A 31 -4.86 2.61 -2.81
C LEU A 31 -5.82 1.99 -3.83
N LEU A 32 -5.45 0.84 -4.40
CA LEU A 32 -6.26 0.07 -5.37
C LEU A 32 -7.29 -0.87 -4.71
N GLY A 33 -7.40 -0.84 -3.38
CA GLY A 33 -8.36 -1.63 -2.64
C GLY A 33 -7.95 -3.09 -2.41
N TYR A 34 -6.67 -3.45 -2.51
CA TYR A 34 -6.24 -4.84 -2.32
C TYR A 34 -6.67 -5.38 -0.93
N PRO A 35 -7.17 -6.63 -0.84
CA PRO A 35 -7.66 -7.19 0.42
C PRO A 35 -6.54 -7.33 1.46
N GLY A 36 -6.91 -7.32 2.74
CA GLY A 36 -5.97 -7.51 3.85
C GLY A 36 -5.05 -6.30 4.14
N LEU A 37 -5.18 -5.19 3.41
CA LEU A 37 -4.42 -3.95 3.65
C LEU A 37 -5.29 -2.86 4.29
N ASP A 38 -4.71 -2.15 5.26
CA ASP A 38 -5.27 -0.92 5.84
C ASP A 38 -5.39 0.18 4.75
N ASP A 39 -6.34 1.10 4.94
CA ASP A 39 -6.42 2.31 4.12
C ASP A 39 -5.16 3.17 4.27
N LEU A 40 -4.65 3.64 3.14
CA LEU A 40 -3.52 4.56 3.05
C LEU A 40 -4.03 6.01 2.87
N ASP A 41 -3.45 6.95 3.61
CA ASP A 41 -3.56 8.37 3.27
C ASP A 41 -2.62 8.68 2.08
N PRO A 42 -3.16 9.08 0.90
CA PRO A 42 -2.38 9.31 -0.30
C PRO A 42 -1.53 10.59 -0.25
N VAL A 43 -1.78 11.49 0.70
CA VAL A 43 -1.02 12.75 0.85
C VAL A 43 0.27 12.48 1.63
N TYR A 44 0.19 11.64 2.66
CA TYR A 44 1.32 11.35 3.54
C TYR A 44 2.00 9.99 3.27
N CYS A 45 1.41 9.12 2.45
CA CYS A 45 1.87 7.75 2.24
C CYS A 45 2.03 6.98 3.57
N MET A 46 1.02 7.12 4.44
CA MET A 46 0.97 6.52 5.77
C MET A 46 -0.41 5.94 6.04
N PRO A 47 -0.58 5.02 7.02
CA PRO A 47 -1.89 4.50 7.38
C PRO A 47 -2.89 5.62 7.72
N ALA A 48 -4.06 5.60 7.10
CA ALA A 48 -5.07 6.65 7.23
C ALA A 48 -5.47 6.87 8.70
N ARG A 49 -5.67 5.78 9.44
CA ARG A 49 -5.96 5.82 10.90
C ARG A 49 -4.93 6.60 11.71
N LEU A 50 -3.66 6.54 11.32
CA LEU A 50 -2.58 7.24 12.01
C LEU A 50 -2.63 8.73 11.69
N ILE A 51 -2.82 9.10 10.43
CA ILE A 51 -2.95 10.52 10.01
C ILE A 51 -4.19 11.17 10.64
N GLU A 52 -5.30 10.43 10.73
CA GLU A 52 -6.52 10.87 11.42
C GLU A 52 -6.28 11.09 12.91
N SER A 53 -5.57 10.17 13.58
CA SER A 53 -5.23 10.33 15.00
C SER A 53 -4.38 11.59 15.29
N LYS A 54 -3.76 12.16 14.25
CA LYS A 54 -2.99 13.41 14.33
C LYS A 54 -3.77 14.64 13.84
N GLY A 55 -5.03 14.49 13.44
CA GLY A 55 -5.86 15.59 12.94
C GLY A 55 -5.42 16.12 11.57
N LEU A 56 -4.71 15.31 10.78
CA LEU A 56 -4.09 15.74 9.52
C LEU A 56 -4.86 15.32 8.25
N ARG A 57 -5.99 14.59 8.40
CA ARG A 57 -6.77 14.05 7.27
C ARG A 57 -7.16 15.14 6.27
N LYS A 58 -7.01 14.84 4.98
CA LYS A 58 -7.41 15.70 3.85
C LYS A 58 -8.65 15.14 3.15
N GLY A 59 -9.22 15.91 2.23
CA GLY A 59 -10.45 15.58 1.50
C GLY A 59 -10.26 14.50 0.44
N TRP A 60 -9.92 13.29 0.85
CA TRP A 60 -9.83 12.11 0.00
C TRP A 60 -10.73 10.99 0.55
N GLU A 61 -11.17 10.12 -0.35
CA GLU A 61 -11.96 8.93 -0.04
C GLU A 61 -11.23 7.69 -0.55
N ALA A 62 -11.19 6.64 0.27
CA ALA A 62 -10.56 5.38 -0.10
C ALA A 62 -11.46 4.60 -1.07
N LEU A 63 -10.86 3.86 -1.99
CA LEU A 63 -11.59 2.86 -2.75
C LEU A 63 -12.08 1.74 -1.80
N PRO A 64 -13.25 1.13 -2.06
CA PRO A 64 -13.70 -0.03 -1.32
C PRO A 64 -12.65 -1.15 -1.35
N ARG A 65 -12.51 -1.89 -0.24
CA ARG A 65 -11.67 -3.10 -0.24
C ARG A 65 -12.28 -4.13 -1.19
N ARG A 66 -11.46 -4.70 -2.05
CA ARG A 66 -11.80 -5.85 -2.88
C ARG A 66 -12.05 -7.05 -1.96
N ILE A 67 -12.94 -7.92 -2.40
CA ILE A 67 -13.18 -9.20 -1.74
C ILE A 67 -11.98 -10.11 -2.08
N GLU A 68 -11.53 -10.92 -1.14
CA GLU A 68 -10.55 -11.97 -1.44
C GLU A 68 -11.14 -12.91 -2.49
N ASP A 69 -10.41 -13.12 -3.59
CA ASP A 69 -10.80 -14.13 -4.58
C ASP A 69 -10.65 -15.51 -3.91
N ASN A 70 -11.77 -16.21 -3.72
CA ASN A 70 -11.80 -17.58 -3.15
C ASN A 70 -11.11 -18.61 -4.05
#